data_AF-A0A0Q9T716-F1
#
_entry.id   AF-A0A0Q9T716-F1
#
_cell.length_a   1.000
_cell.length_b   1.000
_cell.length_c   1.000
_cell.angle_alpha   90.00
_cell.angle_beta   90.00
_cell.angle_gamma   90.00
#
_symmetry.space_group_name_H-M   'P 1'
#
loop_
_entity.id
_entity.type
_entity.pdbx_description
1 polymer ?
#
loop_
_entity_poly.entity_id
_entity_poly.type
_entity_poly.pdbx_seq_one_letter_code
_entity_poly.pdbx_strand_id
1 'polypeptide(L)' 'MSMLKSKGLEVQTVYIIGASENIVPYYTAKSTEEIAEECRLMYVAVTRAKKELLISSPSTIRGKRSTVTPFLRFIPLK' A
#
# COMPACT_ATOMS: atom_id res chain seq x y z
N MET A 1 12.56 1.21 -1.66
CA MET A 1 12.49 -0.24 -1.96
C MET A 1 11.06 -0.55 -2.39
N SER A 2 10.83 -1.42 -3.38
CA SER A 2 9.46 -1.81 -3.79
C SER A 2 8.84 -2.78 -2.78
N MET A 3 7.51 -2.84 -2.68
CA MET A 3 6.81 -3.73 -1.74
C MET A 3 7.22 -5.19 -1.91
N LEU A 4 7.44 -5.64 -3.16
CA LEU A 4 7.91 -6.99 -3.48
C LEU A 4 9.26 -7.35 -2.83
N LYS A 5 10.17 -6.38 -2.71
CA LYS A 5 11.51 -6.58 -2.12
C LYS A 5 11.53 -6.48 -0.60
N SER A 6 10.40 -6.17 0.04
CA SER A 6 10.31 -6.05 1.50
C SER A 6 10.19 -7.39 2.24
N LYS A 7 9.98 -8.50 1.51
CA LYS A 7 9.82 -9.83 2.11
C LYS A 7 11.10 -10.26 2.83
N GLY A 8 10.97 -10.62 4.12
CA GLY A 8 12.08 -11.06 4.97
C GLY A 8 12.85 -9.93 5.65
N LEU A 9 12.47 -8.67 5.43
CA LEU A 9 13.04 -7.51 6.13
C LEU A 9 12.04 -6.97 7.15
N GLU A 10 12.47 -6.84 8.39
CA GLU A 10 11.71 -6.17 9.45
C GLU A 10 12.42 -4.89 9.83
N VAL A 11 11.67 -3.79 9.88
CA VAL A 11 12.22 -2.46 10.14
C VAL A 11 11.47 -1.78 11.28
N GLN A 12 12.14 -0.85 11.98
CA GLN A 12 11.50 -0.15 13.10
C GLN A 12 10.31 0.69 12.62
N THR A 13 10.49 1.42 11.52
CA THR A 13 9.46 2.29 10.95
C THR A 13 9.31 1.99 9.46
N VAL A 14 8.07 1.79 8.99
CA VAL A 14 7.73 1.65 7.58
C VAL A 14 7.02 2.89 7.09
N TYR A 15 7.44 3.39 5.93
CA TYR A 15 6.79 4.47 5.21
C TYR A 15 6.18 3.91 3.92
N ILE A 16 4.86 3.87 3.83
CA ILE A 16 4.13 3.54 2.61
C ILE A 16 3.76 4.85 1.93
N ILE A 17 4.39 5.12 0.80
CA ILE A 17 4.16 6.31 0.00
C ILE A 17 3.29 5.98 -1.22
N GLY A 18 2.40 6.90 -1.57
CA GLY A 18 1.55 6.75 -2.75
C GLY A 18 0.44 5.71 -2.59
N ALA A 19 -0.10 5.56 -1.38
CA ALA A 19 -1.24 4.69 -1.10
C ALA A 19 -2.53 5.28 -1.70
N SER A 20 -2.63 5.27 -3.01
CA SER A 20 -3.70 5.87 -3.81
C SER A 20 -4.31 4.89 -4.78
N GLU A 21 -5.54 5.16 -5.18
CA GLU A 21 -6.22 4.42 -6.24
C GLU A 21 -5.40 4.45 -7.55
N ASN A 22 -5.34 3.32 -8.26
CA ASN A 22 -4.50 3.08 -9.45
C ASN A 22 -2.98 2.91 -9.20
N ILE A 23 -2.49 3.22 -7.98
CA ILE A 23 -1.12 2.86 -7.57
C ILE A 23 -1.15 1.59 -6.74
N VAL A 24 -2.06 1.52 -5.76
CA VAL A 24 -2.29 0.35 -4.91
C VAL A 24 -3.80 0.16 -4.77
N PRO A 25 -4.42 -0.83 -5.44
CA PRO A 25 -3.82 -1.78 -6.38
C PRO A 25 -3.29 -1.10 -7.64
N TYR A 26 -2.25 -1.70 -8.23
CA TYR A 26 -1.69 -1.22 -9.48
C TYR A 26 -2.73 -1.26 -10.61
N TYR A 27 -2.80 -0.21 -11.44
CA TYR A 27 -3.87 -0.02 -12.44
C TYR A 27 -4.07 -1.16 -13.45
N THR A 28 -3.09 -2.06 -13.62
CA THR A 28 -3.21 -3.22 -14.50
C THR A 28 -3.86 -4.42 -13.83
N ALA A 29 -3.92 -4.46 -12.49
CA ALA A 29 -4.60 -5.51 -11.75
C ALA A 29 -6.12 -5.35 -11.92
N LYS A 30 -6.72 -6.25 -12.69
CA LYS A 30 -8.16 -6.23 -13.01
C LYS A 30 -8.87 -7.49 -12.56
N SER A 31 -8.15 -8.60 -12.46
CA SER A 31 -8.71 -9.85 -11.95
C SER A 31 -8.81 -9.82 -10.42
N THR A 32 -9.75 -10.57 -9.87
CA THR A 32 -9.90 -10.71 -8.41
C THR A 32 -8.62 -11.26 -7.78
N GLU A 33 -7.94 -12.19 -8.46
CA GLU A 33 -6.69 -12.79 -8.02
C GLU A 33 -5.54 -11.78 -8.00
N GLU A 34 -5.41 -10.96 -9.04
CA GLU A 34 -4.38 -9.90 -9.11
C GLU A 34 -4.59 -8.85 -8.01
N ILE A 35 -5.84 -8.44 -7.79
CA ILE A 35 -6.19 -7.49 -6.73
C ILE A 35 -5.92 -8.10 -5.35
N ALA A 36 -6.23 -9.38 -5.15
CA ALA A 36 -5.94 -10.08 -3.91
C ALA A 36 -4.44 -10.21 -3.64
N GLU A 37 -3.62 -10.40 -4.67
CA GLU A 37 -2.17 -10.42 -4.53
C GLU A 37 -1.60 -9.05 -4.18
N GLU A 38 -2.05 -7.97 -4.82
CA GLU A 38 -1.72 -6.60 -4.43
C GLU A 38 -2.13 -6.31 -2.96
N CYS A 39 -3.29 -6.80 -2.53
CA CYS A 39 -3.73 -6.70 -1.14
C CYS A 39 -2.79 -7.47 -0.19
N ARG A 40 -2.33 -8.66 -0.58
CA ARG A 40 -1.34 -9.43 0.19
C ARG A 40 -0.01 -8.68 0.28
N LEU A 41 0.46 -8.05 -0.80
CA LEU A 41 1.69 -7.26 -0.79
C LEU A 41 1.59 -6.06 0.16
N MET A 42 0.46 -5.36 0.14
CA MET A 42 0.18 -4.27 1.09
C MET A 42 0.19 -4.79 2.53
N TYR A 43 -0.48 -5.91 2.80
CA TYR A 43 -0.48 -6.54 4.12
C TYR A 43 0.93 -6.92 4.60
N VAL A 44 1.75 -7.49 3.71
CA VAL A 44 3.15 -7.82 4.02
C VAL A 44 3.94 -6.55 4.36
N ALA A 45 3.78 -5.47 3.59
CA ALA A 45 4.46 -4.20 3.85
C ALA A 45 4.05 -3.59 5.20
N VAL A 46 2.75 -3.60 5.51
CA VAL A 46 2.17 -3.14 6.79
C VAL A 46 2.75 -3.92 7.97
N THR A 47 2.81 -5.26 7.86
CA THR A 47 3.32 -6.13 8.92
C THR A 47 4.84 -6.10 9.08
N ARG A 48 5.60 -5.42 8.22
CA ARG A 48 7.04 -5.21 8.42
C ARG A 48 7.37 -4.13 9.44
N ALA A 49 6.41 -3.29 9.79
CA ALA A 49 6.58 -2.23 10.79
C ALA A 49 6.58 -2.81 12.21
N LYS A 50 7.67 -2.60 12.95
CA LYS A 50 7.77 -3.01 14.36
C LYS A 50 7.22 -1.99 15.34
N LYS A 51 7.46 -0.70 15.09
CA LYS A 51 7.05 0.40 15.98
C LYS A 51 6.03 1.31 15.32
N GLU A 52 6.35 1.80 14.12
CA GLU A 52 5.57 2.84 13.47
C GLU A 52 5.33 2.53 12.01
N LEU A 53 4.11 2.85 11.56
CA LEU A 53 3.69 2.74 10.17
C LEU A 53 3.11 4.09 9.75
N LEU A 54 3.71 4.70 8.73
CA LEU A 54 3.22 5.94 8.15
C LEU A 54 2.75 5.67 6.73
N ILE A 55 1.48 6.00 6.45
CA ILE A 55 0.88 5.85 5.13
C ILE A 55 0.57 7.24 4.61
N SER A 56 1.05 7.55 3.41
CA SER A 56 0.77 8.82 2.74
C SER A 56 0.08 8.59 1.39
N SER A 57 -0.90 9.43 1.10
CA SER A 57 -1.65 9.42 -0.16
C SER A 57 -1.68 10.84 -0.72
N PRO A 58 -1.10 11.10 -1.90
CA PRO A 58 -1.19 12.41 -2.53
C PRO A 58 -2.63 12.73 -2.94
N SER A 59 -3.10 13.93 -2.67
CA SER A 59 -4.44 14.40 -3.09
C SER A 59 -4.52 14.64 -4.60
N THR A 60 -3.38 14.80 -5.28
CA THR A 60 -3.31 15.04 -6.72
C THR A 60 -2.09 14.33 -7.31
N ILE A 61 -2.31 13.56 -8.38
CA ILE A 61 -1.29 12.85 -9.13
C ILE A 61 -1.38 13.29 -10.58
N ARG A 62 -0.31 13.88 -11.11
CA ARG A 62 -0.21 14.32 -12.53
C ARG A 62 -1.42 15.18 -12.97
N GLY A 63 -1.85 16.10 -12.10
CA GLY A 63 -2.98 17.01 -12.36
C GLY A 63 -4.37 16.40 -12.18
N LYS A 64 -4.48 15.09 -11.89
CA LYS A 64 -5.75 14.43 -11.58
C LYS A 64 -5.93 14.29 -10.07
N ARG A 65 -7.16 14.50 -9.59
CA ARG A 65 -7.49 14.17 -8.20
C ARG A 65 -7.27 12.69 -7.96
N SER A 66 -6.65 12.40 -6.83
CA SER A 66 -6.32 11.06 -6.41
C SER A 66 -7.03 10.75 -5.09
N THR A 67 -7.63 9.59 -5.05
CA THR A 67 -8.33 9.02 -3.90
C THR A 67 -7.40 8.06 -3.18
N VAL A 68 -7.65 7.86 -1.88
CA VAL A 68 -6.89 6.90 -1.07
C VAL A 68 -7.13 5.47 -1.56
N THR A 69 -6.13 4.60 -1.35
CA THR A 69 -6.28 3.18 -1.70
C THR A 69 -7.49 2.54 -1.02
N PRO A 70 -8.28 1.69 -1.71
CA PRO A 70 -9.37 0.95 -1.08
C PRO A 70 -8.88 0.01 0.03
N PHE A 71 -7.60 -0.39 0.01
CA PHE A 71 -7.04 -1.32 0.98
C PHE A 71 -6.87 -0.73 2.38
N LEU A 72 -6.90 0.60 2.52
CA LEU A 72 -6.86 1.26 3.83
C LEU A 72 -8.01 0.81 4.74
N ARG A 73 -9.16 0.44 4.16
CA ARG A 73 -10.33 -0.05 4.91
C ARG A 73 -10.08 -1.38 5.61
N PHE A 74 -9.11 -2.17 5.14
CA PHE A 74 -8.77 -3.46 5.72
C PHE A 74 -7.70 -3.36 6.81
N ILE A 75 -7.09 -2.19 6.98
CA ILE A 75 -6.11 -1.95 8.04
C ILE A 75 -6.86 -1.49 9.28
N PRO A 76 -6.81 -2.22 10.41
CA PRO A 76 -7.40 -1.75 11.65
C PRO A 76 -6.64 -0.51 12.12
N LEU A 77 -7.29 0.65 12.03
CA LEU A 77 -6.79 1.89 12.63
C LEU A 77 -6.94 1.73 14.14
N LYS A 78 -5.80 1.63 14.84
CA LYS A 78 -5.74 1.72 16.30
C LYS A 78 -5.79 3.16 16.76
#